data_AF-A0A9X2K648-F1
#
_entry.id   AF-A0A9X2K648-F1
#
_cell.length_a   1.000
_cell.length_b   1.000
_cell.length_c   1.000
_cell.angle_alpha   90.00
_cell.angle_beta   90.00
_cell.angle_gamma   90.00
#
_symmetry.space_group_name_H-M   'P 1'
#
loop_
_entity.id
_entity.type
_entity.pdbx_description
1 polymer ?
#
loop_
_entity_poly.entity_id
_entity_poly.type
_entity_poly.pdbx_seq_one_letter_code
_entity_poly.pdbx_strand_id
1 'polypeptide(L)'
;MRGLLAPFPTWIRLLGAAALITELVVGLNLATGSGTPVTAATPVQTPTPPFPATPTPAPTTTPTATTPTATPSASSDLRVTRIEEGTVVTLARRPGKGSKTIGRVTDPRTGLSFAELGAPWRRSRPIGDGPVKDGRYNLRQTLLTETYGPDGDREWWADLDSQHLWSELDVGDSMYDAARAMLDHKQAGAFPAGTTGQDIASQPVHRGWLLARMMRMPPSPDGREAAQELSVAIAVDTGRPRPAVLWITIPDTHRHLWPDVHTVVESLKIVPA
;
A
#
# COMPACT_ATOMS: atom_id res chain seq x y z
N MET A 1 2.92 29.47 65.49
CA MET A 1 4.17 28.69 65.61
C MET A 1 4.10 27.53 64.64
N ARG A 2 5.07 27.49 63.69
CA ARG A 2 5.48 26.38 62.79
C ARG A 2 4.40 25.60 62.04
N GLY A 3 4.23 25.97 60.76
CA GLY A 3 3.72 25.08 59.72
C GLY A 3 4.82 24.18 59.14
N LEU A 4 4.40 23.07 58.53
CA LEU A 4 5.17 22.25 57.60
C LEU A 4 4.19 21.67 56.57
N LEU A 5 4.03 22.41 55.47
CA LEU A 5 3.54 21.88 54.20
C LEU A 5 4.72 21.20 53.51
N ALA A 6 4.55 19.94 53.13
CA ALA A 6 5.54 19.20 52.38
C ALA A 6 5.66 19.76 50.93
N PRO A 7 6.87 19.79 50.36
CA PRO A 7 7.14 20.44 49.08
C PRO A 7 6.66 19.59 47.89
N PHE A 8 5.89 20.24 47.01
CA PHE A 8 5.69 19.82 45.62
C PHE A 8 7.02 19.89 44.85
N PRO A 9 7.41 18.86 44.08
CA PRO A 9 8.58 18.94 43.20
C PRO A 9 8.31 19.85 41.99
N THR A 10 9.01 20.97 41.99
CA THR A 10 9.16 21.98 40.96
C THR A 10 9.99 21.44 39.79
N TRP A 11 9.36 21.04 38.70
CA TRP A 11 10.04 20.93 37.39
C TRP A 11 9.06 21.11 36.22
N ILE A 12 8.46 22.30 36.08
CA ILE A 12 7.96 22.74 34.77
C ILE A 12 8.39 24.20 34.59
N ARG A 13 8.81 24.52 33.35
CA ARG A 13 8.95 25.82 32.67
C ARG A 13 10.42 26.28 32.62
N LEU A 14 11.08 26.42 31.46
CA LEU A 14 10.63 27.08 30.23
C LEU A 14 11.55 26.78 29.02
N LEU A 15 11.03 27.12 27.83
CA LEU A 15 11.63 27.18 26.48
C LEU A 15 11.56 25.86 25.70
N GLY A 16 10.86 25.74 24.57
CA GLY A 16 10.19 26.73 23.74
C GLY A 16 9.45 26.00 22.60
N ALA A 17 8.41 26.63 22.10
CA ALA A 17 7.72 26.20 20.90
C ALA A 17 8.68 26.21 19.70
N ALA A 18 8.79 25.08 19.00
CA ALA A 18 9.14 25.04 17.59
C ALA A 18 8.61 23.73 17.00
N ALA A 19 7.55 23.84 16.21
CA ALA A 19 7.17 22.83 15.25
C ALA A 19 8.27 22.74 14.19
N LEU A 20 8.79 21.54 13.94
CA LEU A 20 9.50 21.24 12.70
C LEU A 20 9.19 19.80 12.30
N ILE A 21 8.36 19.74 11.26
CA ILE A 21 8.16 18.59 10.38
C ILE A 21 9.49 18.39 9.65
N THR A 22 10.06 17.19 9.75
CA THR A 22 11.12 16.76 8.83
C THR A 22 10.69 15.45 8.22
N GLU A 23 9.96 15.57 7.11
CA GLU A 23 9.81 14.51 6.11
C GLU A 23 11.14 14.36 5.38
N LEU A 24 11.77 13.19 5.48
CA LEU A 24 12.88 12.82 4.62
C LEU A 24 12.33 11.99 3.46
N VAL A 25 11.91 12.69 2.40
CA VAL A 25 11.67 12.10 1.08
C VAL A 25 13.01 12.11 0.33
N VAL A 26 13.64 10.94 0.22
CA VAL A 26 14.81 10.74 -0.65
C VAL A 26 14.33 10.31 -2.03
N GLY A 27 14.68 11.11 -3.04
CA GLY A 27 14.95 10.59 -4.39
C GLY A 27 14.04 11.07 -5.52
N LEU A 28 13.99 12.37 -5.81
CA LEU A 28 13.68 12.85 -7.16
C LEU A 28 14.80 13.76 -7.66
N ASN A 29 15.56 13.29 -8.66
CA ASN A 29 16.53 14.09 -9.41
C ASN A 29 15.78 15.06 -10.33
N LEU A 30 15.95 16.37 -10.13
CA LEU A 30 15.68 17.36 -11.18
C LEU A 30 16.95 18.14 -11.50
N ALA A 31 17.27 18.12 -12.79
CA ALA A 31 18.29 18.91 -13.44
C ALA A 31 18.01 20.41 -13.24
N THR A 32 19.10 21.12 -13.00
CA THR A 32 19.22 22.55 -12.75
C THR A 32 18.80 23.41 -13.96
N GLY A 33 17.96 24.41 -13.71
CA GLY A 33 17.65 25.50 -14.64
C GLY A 33 17.39 26.79 -13.85
N SER A 34 18.45 27.60 -13.74
CA SER A 34 18.59 28.85 -13.00
C SER A 34 17.74 30.03 -13.53
N GLY A 35 17.25 30.88 -12.62
CA GLY A 35 16.81 32.25 -12.94
C GLY A 35 15.91 32.88 -11.87
N THR A 36 16.47 33.75 -11.04
CA THR A 36 15.86 34.49 -9.92
C THR A 36 14.77 35.51 -10.30
N PRO A 37 13.87 35.88 -9.35
CA PRO A 37 12.73 36.77 -9.56
C PRO A 37 13.06 38.24 -9.25
N VAL A 38 12.31 39.19 -9.85
CA VAL A 38 12.27 40.59 -9.39
C VAL A 38 10.83 41.07 -9.28
N THR A 39 10.58 41.69 -8.13
CA THR A 39 9.35 42.23 -7.55
C THR A 39 8.78 43.46 -8.29
N ALA A 40 7.46 43.60 -8.15
CA ALA A 40 6.54 44.61 -8.68
C ALA A 40 6.83 46.09 -8.34
N ALA A 41 6.36 46.99 -9.22
CA ALA A 41 5.52 48.15 -8.86
C ALA A 41 5.00 48.90 -10.11
N THR A 42 3.68 49.09 -10.21
CA THR A 42 2.94 50.11 -10.99
C THR A 42 3.13 51.51 -10.38
N PRO A 43 2.99 52.66 -11.10
CA PRO A 43 1.67 53.14 -11.55
C PRO A 43 1.61 54.10 -12.78
N VAL A 44 0.36 54.50 -13.07
CA VAL A 44 -0.16 55.70 -13.77
C VAL A 44 -0.59 55.55 -15.23
N GLN A 45 -1.90 55.74 -15.45
CA GLN A 45 -2.58 55.90 -16.75
C GLN A 45 -2.78 57.39 -17.07
N THR A 46 -2.63 57.77 -18.35
CA THR A 46 -3.21 58.96 -19.01
C THR A 46 -3.51 58.61 -20.49
N PRO A 47 -4.57 59.16 -21.14
CA PRO A 47 -5.28 58.50 -22.26
C PRO A 47 -4.94 58.94 -23.71
N THR A 48 -5.12 57.99 -24.66
CA THR A 48 -5.50 57.91 -26.13
C THR A 48 -5.45 59.17 -27.04
N PRO A 49 -5.37 59.13 -28.42
CA PRO A 49 -5.53 58.04 -29.43
C PRO A 49 -4.58 58.18 -30.68
N PRO A 50 -4.84 57.70 -31.94
CA PRO A 50 -5.47 56.47 -32.49
C PRO A 50 -4.46 55.58 -33.30
N PHE A 51 -4.93 54.41 -33.75
CA PHE A 51 -4.24 53.37 -34.56
C PHE A 51 -3.53 53.87 -35.84
N PRO A 52 -2.46 53.15 -36.26
CA PRO A 52 -2.53 52.49 -37.58
C PRO A 52 -2.00 51.04 -37.61
N ALA A 53 -2.72 50.22 -38.39
CA ALA A 53 -2.40 48.94 -39.05
C ALA A 53 -1.29 48.02 -38.48
N THR A 54 -1.70 46.85 -37.97
CA THR A 54 -0.81 45.70 -37.74
C THR A 54 -0.58 44.92 -39.04
N PRO A 55 0.68 44.64 -39.44
CA PRO A 55 0.99 43.74 -40.55
C PRO A 55 0.85 42.26 -40.14
N THR A 56 0.38 41.46 -41.10
CA THR A 56 0.23 40.00 -41.11
C THR A 56 1.43 39.24 -40.54
N PRO A 57 1.26 38.28 -39.60
CA PRO A 57 2.33 37.38 -39.21
C PRO A 57 2.51 36.23 -40.21
N ALA A 58 3.78 35.99 -40.57
CA ALA A 58 4.24 34.87 -41.41
C ALA A 58 4.13 33.51 -40.67
N PRO A 59 3.98 32.39 -41.40
CA PRO A 59 3.80 31.07 -40.78
C PRO A 59 5.09 30.59 -40.09
N THR A 60 4.97 30.22 -38.80
CA THR A 60 6.03 29.59 -38.01
C THR A 60 6.08 28.10 -38.33
N THR A 61 7.28 27.59 -38.60
CA THR A 61 7.58 26.20 -38.91
C THR A 61 7.43 25.28 -37.70
N THR A 62 6.65 24.21 -37.86
CA THR A 62 6.44 23.14 -36.87
C THR A 62 7.72 22.31 -36.68
N PRO A 63 8.28 22.16 -35.47
CA PRO A 63 9.33 21.19 -35.22
C PRO A 63 8.77 19.76 -35.16
N THR A 64 9.43 18.87 -35.90
CA THR A 64 9.20 17.42 -35.97
C THR A 64 9.29 16.78 -34.59
N ALA A 65 8.24 16.05 -34.19
CA ALA A 65 8.24 15.24 -32.99
C ALA A 65 9.15 14.02 -33.18
N THR A 66 10.21 13.92 -32.38
CA THR A 66 11.02 12.71 -32.23
C THR A 66 10.28 11.69 -31.38
N THR A 67 10.03 10.52 -31.95
CA THR A 67 9.50 9.33 -31.26
C THR A 67 10.42 8.97 -30.09
N PRO A 68 9.94 8.92 -28.82
CA PRO A 68 10.74 8.36 -27.75
C PRO A 68 10.87 6.85 -27.93
N THR A 69 12.12 6.39 -28.07
CA THR A 69 12.50 4.99 -27.98
C THR A 69 12.05 4.42 -26.64
N ALA A 70 11.12 3.46 -26.65
CA ALA A 70 10.73 2.72 -25.46
C ALA A 70 11.99 2.05 -24.88
N THR A 71 12.41 2.49 -23.69
CA THR A 71 13.39 1.76 -22.89
C THR A 71 12.66 0.53 -22.34
N PRO A 72 13.09 -0.71 -22.61
CA PRO A 72 12.53 -1.85 -21.91
C PRO A 72 12.91 -1.73 -20.44
N SER A 73 11.93 -1.45 -19.59
CA SER A 73 12.08 -1.55 -18.13
C SER A 73 12.17 -3.03 -17.80
N ALA A 74 13.39 -3.53 -17.59
CA ALA A 74 13.62 -4.90 -17.16
C ALA A 74 13.09 -5.07 -15.73
N SER A 75 11.84 -5.53 -15.61
CA SER A 75 11.43 -6.35 -14.46
C SER A 75 12.12 -7.70 -14.61
N SER A 76 12.98 -8.13 -13.68
CA SER A 76 13.27 -9.56 -13.46
C SER A 76 14.37 -9.82 -12.41
N ASP A 77 14.04 -9.64 -11.12
CA ASP A 77 14.63 -10.54 -10.10
C ASP A 77 13.55 -11.09 -9.14
N LEU A 78 12.28 -11.05 -9.56
CA LEU A 78 11.21 -11.67 -8.81
C LEU A 78 11.31 -13.20 -8.96
N ARG A 79 11.87 -13.87 -7.96
CA ARG A 79 12.03 -15.32 -7.94
C ARG A 79 10.84 -15.97 -7.25
N VAL A 80 9.97 -16.61 -8.05
CA VAL A 80 8.77 -17.29 -7.56
C VAL A 80 8.65 -18.66 -8.20
N THR A 81 8.49 -19.70 -7.39
CA THR A 81 7.98 -21.00 -7.84
C THR A 81 6.46 -20.93 -7.90
N ARG A 82 5.89 -21.00 -9.11
CA ARG A 82 4.48 -20.72 -9.37
C ARG A 82 3.65 -21.99 -9.49
N ILE A 83 2.37 -21.88 -9.14
CA ILE A 83 1.35 -22.85 -9.53
C ILE A 83 0.66 -22.26 -10.75
N GLU A 84 0.73 -22.95 -11.90
CA GLU A 84 0.18 -22.45 -13.15
C GLU A 84 -1.34 -22.26 -13.09
N GLU A 85 -1.84 -21.33 -13.91
CA GLU A 85 -3.28 -21.09 -14.03
C GLU A 85 -4.04 -22.39 -14.34
N GLY A 86 -5.22 -22.54 -13.75
CA GLY A 86 -6.05 -23.75 -13.90
C GLY A 86 -5.59 -24.95 -13.06
N THR A 87 -4.37 -24.92 -12.50
CA THR A 87 -3.94 -25.94 -11.54
C THR A 87 -4.54 -25.64 -10.17
N VAL A 88 -5.38 -26.56 -9.67
CA VAL A 88 -6.04 -26.41 -8.38
C VAL A 88 -5.24 -27.10 -7.28
N VAL A 89 -4.74 -26.30 -6.33
CA VAL A 89 -4.13 -26.74 -5.09
C VAL A 89 -4.86 -26.05 -3.94
N THR A 90 -5.59 -26.83 -3.15
CA THR A 90 -6.40 -26.29 -2.06
C THR A 90 -5.54 -25.72 -0.93
N LEU A 91 -5.93 -24.55 -0.42
CA LEU A 91 -5.33 -23.93 0.75
C LEU A 91 -5.49 -24.86 1.95
N ALA A 92 -4.36 -25.38 2.43
CA ALA A 92 -4.35 -26.24 3.61
C ALA A 92 -4.88 -25.50 4.83
N ARG A 93 -5.82 -26.13 5.55
CA ARG A 93 -6.30 -25.61 6.83
C ARG A 93 -5.16 -25.59 7.83
N ARG A 94 -4.93 -24.44 8.44
CA ARG A 94 -3.87 -24.25 9.44
C ARG A 94 -4.40 -24.66 10.81
N PRO A 95 -3.64 -25.46 11.58
CA PRO A 95 -4.07 -25.92 12.90
C PRO A 95 -4.07 -24.78 13.91
N GLY A 96 -4.89 -24.91 14.95
CA GLY A 96 -4.99 -23.94 16.04
C GLY A 96 -6.27 -23.11 15.98
N LYS A 97 -6.37 -22.17 16.93
CA LYS A 97 -7.50 -21.24 17.03
C LYS A 97 -6.96 -19.85 16.68
N GLY A 98 -7.45 -19.32 15.56
CA GLY A 98 -7.18 -17.95 15.16
C GLY A 98 -7.80 -16.92 16.12
N SER A 99 -7.66 -15.65 15.75
CA SER A 99 -8.31 -14.51 16.36
C SER A 99 -9.82 -14.70 16.41
N LYS A 100 -10.45 -14.16 17.46
CA LYS A 100 -11.92 -14.12 17.53
C LYS A 100 -12.45 -13.21 16.44
N THR A 101 -13.47 -13.63 15.70
CA THR A 101 -14.26 -12.70 14.88
C THR A 101 -15.11 -11.82 15.80
N ILE A 102 -14.97 -10.50 15.69
CA ILE A 102 -15.68 -9.51 16.51
C ILE A 102 -16.71 -8.70 15.73
N GLY A 103 -16.86 -9.00 14.44
CA GLY A 103 -17.77 -8.29 13.57
C GLY A 103 -17.57 -8.66 12.11
N ARG A 104 -17.97 -7.75 11.24
CA ARG A 104 -17.86 -7.88 9.79
C ARG A 104 -17.41 -6.54 9.23
N VAL A 105 -16.37 -6.58 8.42
CA VAL A 105 -15.96 -5.46 7.58
C VAL A 105 -16.80 -5.48 6.32
N THR A 106 -17.34 -4.32 5.94
CA THR A 106 -18.05 -4.13 4.67
C THR A 106 -17.42 -2.94 3.98
N ASP A 107 -16.74 -3.20 2.86
CA ASP A 107 -16.09 -2.20 2.04
C ASP A 107 -17.01 -1.84 0.87
N PRO A 108 -17.73 -0.70 0.93
CA PRO A 108 -18.64 -0.29 -0.13
C PRO A 108 -17.92 0.12 -1.41
N ARG A 109 -16.60 0.37 -1.37
CA ARG A 109 -15.83 0.75 -2.56
C ARG A 109 -15.44 -0.46 -3.38
N THR A 110 -15.00 -1.55 -2.74
CA THR A 110 -14.74 -2.82 -3.46
C THR A 110 -15.98 -3.69 -3.63
N GLY A 111 -17.01 -3.51 -2.80
CA GLY A 111 -18.14 -4.45 -2.76
C GLY A 111 -17.78 -5.76 -2.05
N LEU A 112 -16.74 -5.78 -1.21
CA LEU A 112 -16.37 -6.94 -0.41
C LEU A 112 -16.90 -6.83 1.02
N SER A 113 -17.24 -7.97 1.60
CA SER A 113 -17.50 -8.10 3.03
C SER A 113 -16.85 -9.35 3.62
N PHE A 114 -16.17 -9.22 4.75
CA PHE A 114 -15.39 -10.29 5.37
C PHE A 114 -15.38 -10.15 6.91
N ALA A 115 -14.90 -11.17 7.61
CA ALA A 115 -14.80 -11.19 9.06
C ALA A 115 -13.92 -10.04 9.57
N GLU A 116 -14.41 -9.31 10.56
CA GLU A 116 -13.55 -8.40 11.32
C GLU A 116 -12.86 -9.20 12.42
N LEU A 117 -11.54 -9.35 12.30
CA LEU A 117 -10.73 -10.05 13.28
C LEU A 117 -10.54 -9.18 14.51
N GLY A 118 -10.67 -9.77 15.70
CA GLY A 118 -10.40 -9.11 16.96
C GLY A 118 -8.94 -9.18 17.35
N ALA A 119 -8.65 -8.83 18.62
CA ALA A 119 -7.30 -8.84 19.15
C ALA A 119 -6.55 -10.15 18.79
N PRO A 120 -5.31 -10.05 18.31
CA PRO A 120 -4.45 -8.86 18.38
C PRO A 120 -4.59 -7.88 17.19
N TRP A 121 -5.43 -8.20 16.19
CA TRP A 121 -5.70 -7.29 15.08
C TRP A 121 -6.34 -5.98 15.55
N ARG A 122 -5.88 -4.87 14.98
CA ARG A 122 -6.54 -3.58 15.12
C ARG A 122 -7.87 -3.60 14.37
N ARG A 123 -8.84 -2.83 14.88
CA ARG A 123 -10.15 -2.62 14.23
C ARG A 123 -9.96 -2.13 12.80
N SER A 124 -10.87 -2.53 11.92
CA SER A 124 -10.83 -2.09 10.53
C SER A 124 -11.04 -0.58 10.43
N ARG A 125 -10.19 0.08 9.65
CA ARG A 125 -10.26 1.53 9.41
C ARG A 125 -9.98 1.82 7.93
N PRO A 126 -10.53 2.93 7.39
CA PRO A 126 -10.09 3.43 6.10
C PRO A 126 -8.60 3.75 6.11
N ILE A 127 -7.90 3.43 5.02
CA ILE A 127 -6.56 3.97 4.81
C ILE A 127 -6.72 5.44 4.40
N GLY A 128 -6.12 6.33 5.20
CA GLY A 128 -6.27 7.78 5.09
C GLY A 128 -6.25 8.50 6.45
N ASP A 129 -6.49 7.77 7.54
CA ASP A 129 -6.35 8.25 8.93
C ASP A 129 -4.91 8.05 9.49
N GLY A 130 -3.92 7.91 8.60
CA GLY A 130 -2.47 7.78 8.87
C GLY A 130 -1.61 8.44 7.78
N PRO A 131 -0.26 8.35 7.81
CA PRO A 131 0.62 9.11 6.90
C PRO A 131 0.51 8.73 5.41
N VAL A 132 -0.13 7.60 5.07
CA VAL A 132 -0.36 7.18 3.67
C VAL A 132 -1.77 7.61 3.23
N LYS A 133 -1.84 8.65 2.39
CA LYS A 133 -3.09 9.22 1.82
C LYS A 133 -3.10 9.14 0.29
N ASP A 134 -2.90 7.96 -0.27
CA ASP A 134 -2.88 7.78 -1.73
C ASP A 134 -4.25 7.34 -2.31
N GLY A 135 -5.25 7.09 -1.47
CA GLY A 135 -6.60 6.66 -1.87
C GLY A 135 -6.65 5.24 -2.46
N ARG A 136 -5.57 4.45 -2.33
CA ARG A 136 -5.39 3.16 -3.01
C ARG A 136 -5.98 1.98 -2.24
N TYR A 137 -6.07 2.12 -0.94
CA TYR A 137 -6.62 1.12 -0.03
C TYR A 137 -7.94 1.61 0.55
N ASN A 138 -8.92 0.72 0.67
CA ASN A 138 -10.23 1.12 1.15
C ASN A 138 -10.41 0.87 2.64
N LEU A 139 -10.13 -0.35 3.11
CA LEU A 139 -10.21 -0.74 4.52
C LEU A 139 -9.05 -1.68 4.86
N ARG A 140 -8.48 -1.52 6.07
CA ARG A 140 -7.36 -2.32 6.55
C ARG A 140 -7.49 -2.66 8.03
N GLN A 141 -7.09 -3.87 8.39
CA GLN A 141 -6.73 -4.29 9.74
C GLN A 141 -5.24 -4.57 9.79
N THR A 142 -4.56 -4.12 10.84
CA THR A 142 -3.13 -4.34 11.02
C THR A 142 -2.81 -4.90 12.39
N LEU A 143 -1.65 -5.55 12.48
CA LEU A 143 -1.05 -6.02 13.71
C LEU A 143 0.45 -5.73 13.65
N LEU A 144 0.97 -4.98 14.62
CA LEU A 144 2.42 -4.86 14.78
C LEU A 144 2.93 -6.20 15.29
N THR A 145 3.83 -6.81 14.53
CA THR A 145 4.36 -8.15 14.84
C THR A 145 5.73 -8.10 15.50
N GLU A 146 6.57 -7.18 15.08
CA GLU A 146 7.87 -6.95 15.70
C GLU A 146 8.34 -5.53 15.45
N THR A 147 9.16 -5.04 16.36
CA THR A 147 9.99 -3.85 16.19
C THR A 147 11.44 -4.29 16.07
N TYR A 148 12.17 -3.79 15.08
CA TYR A 148 13.54 -4.19 14.80
C TYR A 148 14.41 -2.98 14.41
N GLY A 149 15.70 -3.22 14.17
CA GLY A 149 16.69 -2.17 13.97
C GLY A 149 17.45 -1.84 15.25
N PRO A 150 18.61 -1.17 15.14
CA PRO A 150 19.49 -0.86 16.28
C PRO A 150 18.78 -0.03 17.35
N ASP A 151 17.85 0.84 16.94
CA ASP A 151 17.09 1.73 17.82
C ASP A 151 15.63 1.26 18.02
N GLY A 152 15.24 0.12 17.45
CA GLY A 152 13.85 -0.37 17.48
C GLY A 152 12.86 0.53 16.74
N ASP A 153 13.34 1.32 15.78
CA ASP A 153 12.61 2.34 15.04
C ASP A 153 11.88 1.80 13.80
N ARG A 154 12.10 0.53 13.46
CA ARG A 154 11.44 -0.14 12.33
C ARG A 154 10.39 -1.10 12.83
N GLU A 155 9.30 -1.19 12.08
CA GLU A 155 8.15 -1.99 12.43
C GLU A 155 7.85 -3.00 11.31
N TRP A 156 7.55 -4.24 11.70
CA TRP A 156 7.05 -5.26 10.79
C TRP A 156 5.59 -5.56 11.14
N TRP A 157 4.74 -5.63 10.12
CA TRP A 157 3.29 -5.68 10.29
C TRP A 157 2.72 -6.92 9.62
N ALA A 158 1.68 -7.49 10.23
CA ALA A 158 0.71 -8.32 9.53
C ALA A 158 -0.45 -7.43 9.07
N ASP A 159 -0.95 -7.71 7.87
CA ASP A 159 -1.98 -6.91 7.21
C ASP A 159 -3.13 -7.75 6.69
N LEU A 160 -4.34 -7.17 6.73
CA LEU A 160 -5.54 -7.63 6.07
C LEU A 160 -6.21 -6.40 5.44
N ASP A 161 -6.22 -6.30 4.12
CA ASP A 161 -6.81 -5.16 3.41
C ASP A 161 -7.67 -5.55 2.21
N SER A 162 -8.69 -4.70 1.97
CA SER A 162 -9.49 -4.70 0.75
C SER A 162 -9.15 -3.50 -0.12
N GLN A 163 -8.98 -3.75 -1.41
CA GLN A 163 -8.59 -2.75 -2.41
C GLN A 163 -9.04 -3.19 -3.80
N HIS A 164 -9.04 -2.27 -4.75
CA HIS A 164 -9.13 -2.66 -6.16
C HIS A 164 -7.76 -3.08 -6.67
N LEU A 165 -7.73 -3.94 -7.67
CA LEU A 165 -6.52 -4.10 -8.46
C LEU A 165 -6.13 -2.75 -9.08
N TRP A 166 -4.85 -2.44 -9.00
CA TRP A 166 -4.26 -1.13 -9.28
C TRP A 166 -3.86 -0.98 -10.75
N SER A 167 -3.60 -2.09 -11.44
CA SER A 167 -3.53 -2.16 -12.90
C SER A 167 -4.91 -2.45 -13.48
N GLU A 168 -5.18 -1.89 -14.66
CA GLU A 168 -6.23 -2.43 -15.51
C GLU A 168 -5.85 -3.88 -15.86
N LEU A 169 -6.86 -4.76 -15.86
CA LEU A 169 -6.69 -6.09 -16.41
C LEU A 169 -6.74 -5.97 -17.93
N ASP A 170 -5.79 -6.58 -18.61
CA ASP A 170 -5.82 -6.66 -20.07
C ASP A 170 -6.97 -7.59 -20.50
N VAL A 171 -7.42 -7.42 -21.75
CA VAL A 171 -8.46 -8.29 -22.32
C VAL A 171 -7.94 -9.72 -22.34
N GLY A 172 -8.58 -10.60 -21.56
CA GLY A 172 -8.20 -12.00 -21.42
C GLY A 172 -7.59 -12.35 -20.05
N ASP A 173 -7.21 -11.35 -19.25
CA ASP A 173 -6.72 -11.60 -17.90
C ASP A 173 -7.82 -12.16 -17.00
N SER A 174 -7.47 -13.15 -16.19
CA SER A 174 -8.39 -13.82 -15.30
C SER A 174 -8.29 -13.30 -13.85
N MET A 175 -9.17 -13.82 -12.97
CA MET A 175 -9.03 -13.56 -11.54
C MET A 175 -7.77 -14.23 -10.95
N TYR A 176 -7.23 -15.27 -11.59
CA TYR A 176 -5.93 -15.81 -11.22
C TYR A 176 -4.82 -14.79 -11.51
N ASP A 177 -4.83 -14.16 -12.69
CA ASP A 177 -3.85 -13.13 -13.05
C ASP A 177 -3.93 -11.93 -12.12
N ALA A 178 -5.14 -11.49 -11.76
CA ALA A 178 -5.35 -10.44 -10.78
C ALA A 178 -4.76 -10.77 -9.39
N ALA A 179 -5.02 -11.98 -8.88
CA ALA A 179 -4.48 -12.42 -7.59
C ALA A 179 -2.95 -12.53 -7.63
N ARG A 180 -2.40 -13.03 -8.73
CA ARG A 180 -0.96 -13.11 -8.98
C ARG A 180 -0.32 -11.72 -9.06
N ALA A 181 -0.90 -10.80 -9.82
CA ALA A 181 -0.41 -9.44 -9.97
C ALA A 181 -0.34 -8.72 -8.61
N MET A 182 -1.31 -8.97 -7.73
CA MET A 182 -1.27 -8.47 -6.36
C MET A 182 -0.08 -9.02 -5.57
N LEU A 183 0.14 -10.34 -5.57
CA LEU A 183 1.26 -10.94 -4.83
C LEU A 183 2.62 -10.53 -5.40
N ASP A 184 2.75 -10.46 -6.73
CA ASP A 184 3.98 -10.02 -7.39
C ASP A 184 4.29 -8.55 -7.04
N HIS A 185 3.27 -7.67 -7.02
CA HIS A 185 3.41 -6.28 -6.56
C HIS A 185 3.88 -6.20 -5.11
N LYS A 186 3.19 -6.91 -4.21
CA LYS A 186 3.48 -6.87 -2.78
C LYS A 186 4.88 -7.42 -2.51
N GLN A 187 5.26 -8.52 -3.13
CA GLN A 187 6.62 -9.06 -2.99
C GLN A 187 7.69 -8.09 -3.47
N ALA A 188 7.46 -7.38 -4.57
CA ALA A 188 8.43 -6.42 -5.11
C ALA A 188 8.52 -5.12 -4.28
N GLY A 189 7.41 -4.67 -3.67
CA GLY A 189 7.32 -3.36 -3.03
C GLY A 189 7.29 -3.34 -1.50
N ALA A 190 6.85 -4.44 -0.86
CA ALA A 190 6.63 -4.50 0.59
C ALA A 190 7.60 -5.44 1.33
N PHE A 191 8.39 -6.23 0.61
CA PHE A 191 9.34 -7.18 1.20
C PHE A 191 10.80 -6.78 0.91
N PRO A 192 11.77 -7.23 1.72
CA PRO A 192 13.19 -6.96 1.48
C PRO A 192 13.65 -7.50 0.13
N ALA A 193 14.59 -6.81 -0.50
CA ALA A 193 15.24 -7.28 -1.72
C ALA A 193 15.82 -8.70 -1.53
N GLY A 194 15.67 -9.56 -2.53
CA GLY A 194 16.07 -10.97 -2.46
C GLY A 194 15.02 -11.91 -1.85
N THR A 195 13.83 -11.40 -1.48
CA THR A 195 12.70 -12.25 -1.07
C THR A 195 12.27 -13.17 -2.20
N THR A 196 12.20 -14.47 -1.92
CA THR A 196 11.72 -15.49 -2.85
C THR A 196 10.30 -15.93 -2.49
N GLY A 197 9.52 -16.33 -3.49
CA GLY A 197 8.15 -16.78 -3.34
C GLY A 197 7.97 -18.24 -3.71
N GLN A 198 7.06 -18.93 -3.02
CA GLN A 198 6.56 -20.23 -3.44
C GLN A 198 5.05 -20.23 -3.33
N ASP A 199 4.34 -20.38 -4.44
CA ASP A 199 2.90 -20.58 -4.42
C ASP A 199 2.61 -21.94 -3.78
N ILE A 200 1.72 -21.93 -2.78
CA ILE A 200 1.38 -23.10 -1.96
C ILE A 200 -0.12 -23.45 -2.03
N ALA A 201 -0.94 -22.57 -2.60
CA ALA A 201 -2.32 -22.83 -2.92
C ALA A 201 -2.75 -21.97 -4.10
N SER A 202 -3.62 -22.52 -4.94
CA SER A 202 -4.25 -21.85 -6.08
C SER A 202 -5.61 -22.51 -6.27
N GLN A 203 -6.70 -21.78 -6.08
CA GLN A 203 -8.03 -22.38 -6.19
C GLN A 203 -9.11 -21.36 -6.57
N PRO A 204 -10.18 -21.81 -7.24
CA PRO A 204 -11.33 -20.96 -7.45
C PRO A 204 -12.02 -20.62 -6.13
N VAL A 205 -12.57 -19.41 -6.08
CA VAL A 205 -13.56 -18.98 -5.07
C VAL A 205 -14.80 -18.43 -5.79
N HIS A 206 -15.85 -18.09 -5.06
CA HIS A 206 -17.06 -17.56 -5.69
C HIS A 206 -16.75 -16.28 -6.49
N ARG A 207 -16.93 -16.35 -7.82
CA ARG A 207 -16.60 -15.29 -8.78
C ARG A 207 -15.16 -14.77 -8.66
N GLY A 208 -14.22 -15.62 -8.29
CA GLY A 208 -12.86 -15.17 -8.01
C GLY A 208 -11.83 -16.30 -8.02
N TRP A 209 -10.60 -15.92 -7.69
CA TRP A 209 -9.49 -16.84 -7.52
C TRP A 209 -8.67 -16.48 -6.28
N LEU A 210 -8.26 -17.51 -5.54
CA LEU A 210 -7.36 -17.40 -4.41
C LEU A 210 -5.98 -17.92 -4.81
N LEU A 211 -4.95 -17.13 -4.51
CA LEU A 211 -3.56 -17.54 -4.58
C LEU A 211 -2.89 -17.32 -3.22
N ALA A 212 -2.23 -18.35 -2.69
CA ALA A 212 -1.44 -18.25 -1.46
C ALA A 212 0.02 -18.50 -1.77
N ARG A 213 0.89 -17.63 -1.28
CA ARG A 213 2.34 -17.68 -1.46
C ARG A 213 3.03 -17.63 -0.11
N MET A 214 3.99 -18.53 0.07
CA MET A 214 4.97 -18.42 1.15
C MET A 214 6.12 -17.54 0.67
N MET A 215 6.28 -16.37 1.26
CA MET A 215 7.45 -15.51 1.07
C MET A 215 8.57 -16.01 1.97
N ARG A 216 9.79 -16.10 1.45
CA ARG A 216 11.02 -16.40 2.20
C ARG A 216 11.96 -15.22 2.04
N MET A 217 12.18 -14.52 3.15
CA MET A 217 13.01 -13.33 3.19
C MET A 217 14.47 -13.71 3.49
N PRO A 218 15.45 -12.95 2.98
CA PRO A 218 16.83 -13.11 3.42
C PRO A 218 16.98 -12.71 4.90
N PRO A 219 18.02 -13.23 5.59
CA PRO A 219 18.37 -12.78 6.93
C PRO A 219 18.48 -11.25 6.98
N SER A 220 17.94 -10.65 8.04
CA SER A 220 17.97 -9.21 8.22
C SER A 220 19.26 -8.79 8.93
N PRO A 221 20.08 -7.89 8.35
CA PRO A 221 21.23 -7.33 9.05
C PRO A 221 20.82 -6.47 10.25
N ASP A 222 19.58 -5.96 10.24
CA ASP A 222 19.01 -5.09 11.26
C ASP A 222 18.20 -5.88 12.32
N GLY A 223 18.30 -7.20 12.34
CA GLY A 223 17.74 -8.04 13.40
C GLY A 223 16.23 -8.34 13.30
N ARG A 224 15.59 -8.13 12.15
CA ARG A 224 14.21 -8.63 11.91
C ARG A 224 14.19 -10.15 12.09
N GLU A 225 13.31 -10.65 12.95
CA GLU A 225 13.15 -12.06 13.26
C GLU A 225 12.34 -12.80 12.18
N ALA A 226 11.35 -12.14 11.58
CA ALA A 226 10.56 -12.78 10.53
C ALA A 226 11.42 -13.21 9.34
N ALA A 227 11.40 -14.51 9.07
CA ALA A 227 12.14 -15.14 7.97
C ALA A 227 11.20 -15.61 6.86
N GLN A 228 9.94 -15.88 7.21
CA GLN A 228 8.91 -16.29 6.27
C GLN A 228 7.60 -15.57 6.51
N GLU A 229 6.78 -15.47 5.47
CA GLU A 229 5.48 -14.83 5.57
C GLU A 229 4.45 -15.54 4.69
N LEU A 230 3.31 -15.90 5.28
CA LEU A 230 2.17 -16.43 4.54
C LEU A 230 1.40 -15.24 3.96
N SER A 231 1.38 -15.12 2.64
CA SER A 231 0.70 -14.06 1.92
C SER A 231 -0.39 -14.65 1.03
N VAL A 232 -1.62 -14.16 1.13
CA VAL A 232 -2.77 -14.67 0.37
C VAL A 232 -3.50 -13.51 -0.29
N ALA A 233 -3.69 -13.60 -1.60
CA ALA A 233 -4.51 -12.69 -2.38
C ALA A 233 -5.74 -13.42 -2.90
N ILE A 234 -6.90 -12.79 -2.77
CA ILE A 234 -8.17 -13.28 -3.31
C ILE A 234 -8.74 -12.20 -4.22
N ALA A 235 -8.64 -12.41 -5.52
CA ALA A 235 -9.24 -11.51 -6.50
C ALA A 235 -10.67 -11.96 -6.80
N VAL A 236 -11.60 -11.01 -6.85
CA VAL A 236 -13.03 -11.25 -6.98
C VAL A 236 -13.62 -10.26 -7.99
N ASP A 237 -14.38 -10.81 -8.94
CA ASP A 237 -15.25 -10.03 -9.79
C ASP A 237 -16.55 -9.71 -9.04
N THR A 238 -16.67 -8.44 -8.63
CA THR A 238 -17.86 -7.90 -7.95
C THR A 238 -18.85 -7.26 -8.92
N GLY A 239 -18.61 -7.33 -10.24
CA GLY A 239 -19.35 -6.58 -11.27
C GLY A 239 -18.99 -5.08 -11.33
N ARG A 240 -17.90 -4.68 -10.67
CA ARG A 240 -17.39 -3.30 -10.69
C ARG A 240 -16.32 -3.15 -11.79
N PRO A 241 -15.97 -1.91 -12.20
CA PRO A 241 -15.01 -1.69 -13.28
C PRO A 241 -13.63 -2.32 -13.07
N ARG A 242 -13.21 -2.44 -11.80
CA ARG A 242 -11.94 -3.08 -11.43
C ARG A 242 -12.18 -4.25 -10.49
N PRO A 243 -11.40 -5.35 -10.61
CA PRO A 243 -11.49 -6.46 -9.69
C PRO A 243 -11.24 -6.00 -8.26
N ALA A 244 -12.02 -6.53 -7.32
CA ALA A 244 -11.74 -6.37 -5.91
C ALA A 244 -10.69 -7.40 -5.50
N VAL A 245 -9.77 -7.01 -4.62
CA VAL A 245 -8.76 -7.90 -4.06
C VAL A 245 -8.79 -7.79 -2.54
N LEU A 246 -8.89 -8.94 -1.88
CA LEU A 246 -8.61 -9.08 -0.46
C LEU A 246 -7.21 -9.66 -0.31
N TRP A 247 -6.33 -8.97 0.42
CA TRP A 247 -4.99 -9.45 0.70
C TRP A 247 -4.79 -9.61 2.21
N ILE A 248 -4.23 -10.74 2.62
CA ILE A 248 -3.82 -11.01 4.00
C ILE A 248 -2.40 -11.53 4.05
N THR A 249 -1.59 -11.02 4.97
CA THR A 249 -0.19 -11.41 5.15
C THR A 249 0.15 -11.54 6.62
N ILE A 250 0.80 -12.64 7.01
CA ILE A 250 1.11 -12.95 8.41
C ILE A 250 2.50 -13.60 8.53
N PRO A 251 3.47 -12.95 9.20
CA PRO A 251 4.83 -13.49 9.36
C PRO A 251 4.85 -14.73 10.24
N ASP A 252 5.92 -15.52 10.10
CA ASP A 252 6.14 -16.75 10.86
C ASP A 252 6.34 -16.54 12.36
N THR A 253 6.85 -15.38 12.79
CA THR A 253 6.84 -14.94 14.21
C THR A 253 5.42 -14.97 14.80
N HIS A 254 4.40 -14.83 13.97
CA HIS A 254 2.98 -14.84 14.33
C HIS A 254 2.22 -16.02 13.69
N ARG A 255 2.90 -17.14 13.39
CA ARG A 255 2.32 -18.35 12.78
C ARG A 255 1.06 -18.90 13.47
N HIS A 256 0.88 -18.62 14.76
CA HIS A 256 -0.31 -19.02 15.51
C HIS A 256 -1.60 -18.33 14.99
N LEU A 257 -1.47 -17.22 14.25
CA LEU A 257 -2.55 -16.50 13.60
C LEU A 257 -2.81 -16.96 12.16
N TRP A 258 -2.02 -17.88 11.58
CA TRP A 258 -2.31 -18.40 10.24
C TRP A 258 -3.71 -19.02 10.05
N PRO A 259 -4.39 -19.58 11.08
CA PRO A 259 -5.81 -19.94 10.97
C PRO A 259 -6.75 -18.78 10.64
N ASP A 260 -6.35 -17.53 10.85
CA ASP A 260 -7.14 -16.33 10.50
C ASP A 260 -7.37 -16.24 9.00
N VAL A 261 -6.40 -16.68 8.19
CA VAL A 261 -6.54 -16.73 6.73
C VAL A 261 -7.77 -17.55 6.33
N HIS A 262 -7.97 -18.72 6.94
CA HIS A 262 -9.13 -19.57 6.65
C HIS A 262 -10.44 -18.88 7.09
N THR A 263 -10.44 -18.27 8.27
CA THR A 263 -11.59 -17.52 8.80
C THR A 263 -12.00 -16.41 7.84
N VAL A 264 -11.02 -15.65 7.33
CA VAL A 264 -11.24 -14.56 6.38
C VAL A 264 -11.77 -15.10 5.06
N VAL A 265 -11.12 -16.12 4.48
CA VAL A 265 -11.53 -16.76 3.22
C VAL A 265 -12.96 -17.28 3.29
N GLU A 266 -13.33 -18.02 4.34
CA GLU A 266 -14.69 -18.56 4.52
C GLU A 266 -15.75 -17.47 4.73
N SER A 267 -15.36 -16.34 5.31
CA SER A 267 -16.28 -15.25 5.61
C SER A 267 -16.54 -14.30 4.45
N LEU A 268 -15.76 -14.41 3.37
CA LEU A 268 -15.74 -13.51 2.22
C LEU A 268 -17.06 -13.59 1.46
N LYS A 269 -17.64 -12.41 1.21
CA LYS A 269 -18.89 -12.22 0.47
C LYS A 269 -18.77 -11.03 -0.47
N ILE A 270 -19.50 -11.11 -1.57
CA ILE A 270 -19.74 -9.98 -2.46
C ILE A 270 -21.01 -9.28 -1.97
N VAL A 271 -20.93 -7.96 -1.80
CA VAL A 271 -22.06 -7.09 -1.50
C VAL A 271 -22.53 -6.46 -2.81
N PRO A 272 -23.84 -6.44 -3.09
CA PRO A 272 -24.38 -5.75 -4.26
C PRO A 272 -23.89 -4.30 -4.33
N ALA A 273 -23.70 -3.81 -5.56
CA ALA A 273 -23.42 -2.41 -5.83
C ALA A 273 -24.64 -1.53 -5.54
#